data_AF-A0A9P9U736-F1
#
_entry.id   AF-A0A9P9U736-F1
#
_cell.length_a   1.000
_cell.length_b   1.000
_cell.length_c   1.000
_cell.angle_alpha   90.00
_cell.angle_beta   90.00
_cell.angle_gamma   90.00
#
_symmetry.space_group_name_H-M   'P 1'
#
loop_
_entity.id
_entity.type
_entity.pdbx_description
1 polymer ?
#
loop_
_entity_poly.entity_id
_entity_poly.type
_entity_poly.pdbx_seq_one_letter_code
_entity_poly.pdbx_strand_id
1 'polypeptide(L)'
;MLGCRLSTCNLAAQIRWLPQRDHIFKKSPEQLPYGLSRDAFGHPVLIVTEGMDAKGRVSGLFMTSFNNQNIIDKFPERRRRLPYWPIKLTPVHPDTKDLLELKDKRLMAREYSYVNSQGSCSIRYDILEPYIPEDPEDAWVLDEESYLKVTQGRDYSKFQSKSWRKEEEESLPPLPESVK
;
A
#
# COMPACT_ATOMS: atom_id res chain seq x y z
N MET A 1 -16.78 -25.63 26.84
CA MET A 1 -17.19 -24.54 25.92
C MET A 1 -16.10 -24.38 24.87
N LEU A 2 -16.34 -24.91 23.67
CA LEU A 2 -15.42 -24.86 22.53
C LEU A 2 -15.57 -23.49 21.86
N GLY A 3 -14.66 -22.56 22.15
CA GLY A 3 -14.56 -21.28 21.46
C GLY A 3 -13.99 -21.50 20.05
N CYS A 4 -14.73 -21.01 19.06
CA CYS A 4 -14.40 -21.02 17.65
C CYS A 4 -12.93 -20.70 17.39
N ARG A 5 -12.19 -21.65 16.82
CA ARG A 5 -10.94 -21.33 16.12
C ARG A 5 -11.37 -20.53 14.89
N LEU A 6 -11.21 -19.21 14.93
CA LEU A 6 -11.06 -18.41 13.72
C LEU A 6 -9.97 -19.13 12.92
N SER A 7 -10.35 -19.77 11.82
CA SER A 7 -9.41 -20.21 10.80
C SER A 7 -8.54 -18.99 10.48
N THR A 8 -7.28 -19.03 10.87
CA THR A 8 -6.31 -17.97 10.59
C THR A 8 -6.08 -17.95 9.08
N CYS A 9 -6.96 -17.28 8.35
CA CYS A 9 -6.70 -16.87 6.99
C CYS A 9 -5.48 -15.96 7.08
N ASN A 10 -4.32 -16.44 6.65
CA ASN A 10 -3.11 -15.63 6.64
C ASN A 10 -3.34 -14.45 5.69
N LEU A 11 -3.52 -13.25 6.26
CA LEU A 11 -3.77 -12.02 5.52
C LEU A 11 -2.49 -11.36 5.02
N ALA A 12 -1.34 -11.80 5.53
CA ALA A 12 -0.06 -11.26 5.11
C ALA A 12 0.18 -11.48 3.62
N ALA A 13 0.97 -10.59 3.03
CA ALA A 13 1.34 -10.58 1.61
C ALA A 13 0.17 -10.33 0.64
N GLN A 14 -1.08 -10.21 1.11
CA GLN A 14 -2.23 -9.93 0.25
C GLN A 14 -2.26 -8.47 -0.19
N ILE A 15 -2.48 -8.26 -1.48
CA ILE A 15 -2.76 -6.97 -2.10
C ILE A 15 -4.26 -6.82 -2.20
N ARG A 16 -4.79 -5.75 -1.62
CA ARG A 16 -6.20 -5.39 -1.63
C ARG A 16 -6.39 -3.97 -2.15
N TRP A 17 -7.60 -3.63 -2.54
CA TRP A 17 -7.94 -2.27 -2.95
C TRP A 17 -8.52 -1.48 -1.77
N LEU A 18 -7.95 -0.32 -1.46
CA LEU A 18 -8.58 0.65 -0.58
C LEU A 18 -9.48 1.55 -1.44
N PRO A 19 -10.82 1.48 -1.28
CA PRO A 19 -11.73 2.23 -2.14
C PRO A 19 -11.58 3.75 -1.99
N GLN A 20 -12.19 4.48 -2.91
CA GLN A 20 -12.30 5.94 -2.82
C GLN A 20 -12.99 6.34 -1.51
N ARG A 21 -12.52 7.44 -0.89
CA ARG A 21 -13.05 7.91 0.40
C ARG A 21 -14.56 8.08 0.39
N ASP A 22 -15.09 8.68 -0.67
CA ASP A 22 -16.52 8.96 -0.81
C ASP A 22 -17.36 7.68 -0.92
N HIS A 23 -16.80 6.60 -1.46
CA HIS A 23 -17.46 5.30 -1.55
C HIS A 23 -17.58 4.66 -0.16
N ILE A 24 -16.52 4.74 0.65
CA ILE A 24 -16.54 4.27 2.04
C ILE A 24 -17.52 5.13 2.84
N PHE A 25 -17.45 6.46 2.71
CA PHE A 25 -18.32 7.38 3.43
C PHE A 25 -19.82 7.16 3.15
N LYS A 26 -20.18 6.85 1.90
CA LYS A 26 -21.56 6.56 1.51
C LYS A 26 -22.09 5.24 2.09
N LYS A 27 -21.22 4.22 2.22
CA LYS A 27 -21.61 2.90 2.73
C LYS A 27 -21.61 2.86 4.27
N SER A 28 -20.52 3.33 4.87
CA SER A 28 -20.21 3.16 6.30
C SER A 28 -19.27 4.29 6.79
N PRO A 29 -19.79 5.50 7.06
CA PRO A 29 -18.98 6.66 7.43
C PRO A 29 -18.15 6.45 8.71
N GLU A 30 -18.64 5.63 9.65
CA GLU A 30 -17.96 5.24 10.88
C GLU A 30 -16.72 4.36 10.66
N GLN A 31 -16.59 3.76 9.47
CA GLN A 31 -15.46 2.90 9.11
C GLN A 31 -14.32 3.64 8.42
N LEU A 32 -14.46 4.95 8.20
CA LEU A 32 -13.39 5.77 7.61
C LEU A 32 -12.12 5.70 8.49
N PRO A 33 -10.96 5.33 7.90
CA PRO A 33 -9.71 5.32 8.63
C PRO A 33 -9.34 6.73 9.12
N TYR A 34 -9.18 6.89 10.43
CA TYR A 34 -8.71 8.14 11.02
C TYR A 34 -7.23 8.38 10.70
N GLY A 35 -6.89 9.62 10.37
CA GLY A 35 -5.50 10.03 10.14
C GLY A 35 -4.94 9.71 8.75
N LEU A 36 -5.74 9.14 7.85
CA LEU A 36 -5.39 9.06 6.43
C LEU A 36 -5.74 10.36 5.71
N SER A 37 -4.81 10.83 4.88
CA SER A 37 -5.05 11.96 3.99
C SER A 37 -6.01 11.58 2.86
N ARG A 38 -6.70 12.55 2.26
CA ARG A 38 -7.74 12.30 1.23
C ARG A 38 -7.20 11.58 0.00
N ASP A 39 -5.93 11.78 -0.30
CA ASP A 39 -5.20 11.20 -1.42
C ASP A 39 -4.66 9.78 -1.15
N ALA A 40 -4.82 9.25 0.07
CA ALA A 40 -4.44 7.88 0.38
C ALA A 40 -5.46 6.83 -0.11
N PHE A 41 -6.64 7.28 -0.54
CA PHE A 41 -7.76 6.43 -0.95
C PHE A 41 -7.76 6.16 -2.45
N GLY A 42 -8.37 5.05 -2.89
CA GLY A 42 -8.39 4.66 -4.29
C GLY A 42 -7.05 4.09 -4.77
N HIS A 43 -6.38 3.35 -3.89
CA HIS A 43 -5.06 2.79 -4.14
C HIS A 43 -5.00 1.33 -3.69
N PRO A 44 -4.16 0.51 -4.33
CA PRO A 44 -3.85 -0.81 -3.80
C PRO A 44 -3.04 -0.68 -2.51
N VAL A 45 -3.19 -1.67 -1.62
CA VAL A 45 -2.53 -1.76 -0.33
C VAL A 45 -2.04 -3.19 -0.13
N LEU A 46 -0.76 -3.34 0.23
CA LEU A 46 -0.17 -4.61 0.64
C LEU A 46 -0.37 -4.80 2.15
N ILE A 47 -1.04 -5.86 2.56
CA ILE A 47 -1.22 -6.22 3.97
C ILE A 47 0.07 -6.85 4.51
N VAL A 48 0.52 -6.35 5.67
CA VAL A 48 1.78 -6.77 6.33
C VAL A 48 1.56 -7.42 7.70
N THR A 49 0.30 -7.59 8.11
CA THR A 49 -0.06 -8.33 9.33
C THR A 49 -0.70 -9.67 8.96
N GLU A 50 -0.31 -10.74 9.65
CA GLU A 50 -0.86 -12.08 9.43
C GLU A 50 -2.37 -12.18 9.72
N GLY A 51 -2.87 -11.34 10.62
CA GLY A 51 -4.28 -11.31 11.02
C GLY A 51 -4.75 -9.91 11.38
N MET A 52 -6.00 -9.84 11.85
CA MET A 52 -6.64 -8.60 12.27
C MET A 52 -6.44 -8.34 13.77
N ASP A 53 -6.40 -7.06 14.16
CA ASP A 53 -6.47 -6.66 15.56
C ASP A 53 -7.89 -6.85 16.15
N ALA A 54 -8.06 -6.60 17.46
CA ALA A 54 -9.35 -6.72 18.14
C ALA A 54 -10.45 -5.78 17.59
N LYS A 55 -10.10 -4.80 16.76
CA LYS A 55 -11.02 -3.88 16.09
C LYS A 55 -11.25 -4.26 14.61
N GLY A 56 -10.74 -5.41 14.16
CA GLY A 56 -10.86 -5.87 12.78
C GLY A 56 -9.92 -5.16 11.80
N ARG A 57 -8.81 -4.58 12.29
CA ARG A 57 -7.87 -3.80 11.46
C ARG A 57 -6.62 -4.57 11.11
N VAL A 58 -6.09 -4.29 9.94
CA VAL A 58 -4.79 -4.76 9.45
C VAL A 58 -3.83 -3.60 9.28
N SER A 59 -2.52 -3.88 9.31
CA SER A 59 -1.52 -2.92 8.87
C SER A 59 -1.22 -3.13 7.40
N GLY A 60 -1.15 -2.04 6.63
CA GLY A 60 -0.87 -2.08 5.20
C GLY A 60 0.15 -1.05 4.74
N LEU A 61 0.86 -1.37 3.66
CA LEU A 61 1.73 -0.49 2.91
C LEU A 61 1.00 -0.02 1.65
N PHE A 62 0.99 1.28 1.37
CA PHE A 62 0.37 1.78 0.15
C PHE A 62 1.14 1.37 -1.08
N MET A 63 0.42 1.19 -2.18
CA MET A 63 0.99 0.92 -3.48
C MET A 63 0.65 2.04 -4.46
N THR A 64 1.52 2.25 -5.44
CA THR A 64 1.35 3.28 -6.46
C THR A 64 1.92 2.81 -7.79
N SER A 65 1.33 3.30 -8.88
CA SER A 65 1.87 3.14 -10.23
C SER A 65 2.49 4.43 -10.76
N PHE A 66 2.43 5.52 -9.99
CA PHE A 66 2.75 6.88 -10.44
C PHE A 66 2.08 7.27 -11.76
N ASN A 67 0.80 6.92 -11.92
CA ASN A 67 0.07 7.06 -13.20
C ASN A 67 0.73 6.28 -14.35
N ASN A 68 1.20 5.06 -14.05
CA ASN A 68 1.92 4.18 -14.96
C ASN A 68 3.24 4.78 -15.47
N GLN A 69 4.02 5.37 -14.56
CA GLN A 69 5.31 5.99 -14.85
C GLN A 69 6.45 5.28 -14.10
N ASN A 70 7.61 5.17 -14.74
CA ASN A 70 8.82 4.65 -14.11
C ASN A 70 9.29 5.58 -12.98
N ILE A 71 9.78 4.97 -11.90
CA ILE A 71 10.32 5.66 -10.74
C ILE A 71 11.53 6.56 -11.03
N ILE A 72 12.35 6.25 -12.03
CA ILE A 72 13.49 7.09 -12.44
C ILE A 72 12.98 8.44 -12.96
N ASP A 73 11.95 8.40 -13.82
CA ASP A 73 11.37 9.59 -14.41
C ASP A 73 10.58 10.40 -13.37
N LYS A 74 9.92 9.70 -12.44
CA LYS A 74 9.16 10.33 -11.36
C LYS A 74 10.06 11.01 -10.32
N PHE A 75 11.17 10.36 -9.96
CA PHE A 75 12.08 10.83 -8.91
C PHE A 75 13.54 10.74 -9.38
N PRO A 76 14.08 11.82 -9.95
CA PRO A 76 15.50 11.89 -10.35
C PRO A 76 16.46 11.70 -9.18
N GLU A 77 16.04 12.04 -7.97
CA GLU A 77 16.83 11.90 -6.74
C GLU A 77 16.76 10.50 -6.13
N ARG A 78 17.92 9.88 -5.89
CA ARG A 78 18.03 8.53 -5.31
C ARG A 78 17.28 8.37 -4.00
N ARG A 79 17.41 9.33 -3.07
CA ARG A 79 16.81 9.23 -1.72
C ARG A 79 15.29 9.04 -1.76
N ARG A 80 14.63 9.68 -2.73
CA ARG A 80 13.17 9.60 -2.92
C ARG A 80 12.73 8.28 -3.57
N ARG A 81 13.64 7.56 -4.24
CA ARG A 81 13.34 6.27 -4.88
C ARG A 81 13.41 5.08 -3.93
N LEU A 82 14.39 5.08 -3.03
CA LEU A 82 14.68 3.97 -2.11
C LEU A 82 13.46 3.36 -1.39
N PRO A 83 12.42 4.11 -1.00
CA PRO A 83 11.27 3.54 -0.30
C PRO A 83 10.37 2.64 -1.17
N TYR A 84 10.48 2.71 -2.50
CA TYR A 84 9.54 2.10 -3.42
C TYR A 84 10.09 0.79 -3.98
N TRP A 85 9.33 -0.29 -3.80
CA TRP A 85 9.73 -1.63 -4.19
C TRP A 85 8.95 -2.05 -5.44
N PRO A 86 9.58 -2.23 -6.61
CA PRO A 86 8.89 -2.59 -7.83
C PRO A 86 8.35 -4.02 -7.75
N ILE A 87 7.16 -4.24 -8.31
CA ILE A 87 6.57 -5.58 -8.50
C ILE A 87 6.70 -5.98 -9.98
N LYS A 88 6.99 -7.25 -10.23
CA LYS A 88 7.19 -7.85 -11.55
C LYS A 88 6.18 -7.39 -12.61
N LEU A 89 6.71 -7.24 -13.82
CA LEU A 89 6.37 -6.30 -14.91
C LEU A 89 7.05 -4.93 -14.80
N THR A 90 7.16 -4.39 -13.60
CA THR A 90 7.93 -3.16 -13.38
C THR A 90 9.42 -3.45 -13.55
N PRO A 91 10.20 -2.55 -14.19
CA PRO A 91 11.66 -2.68 -14.21
C PRO A 91 12.25 -2.80 -12.81
N VAL A 92 13.33 -3.58 -12.68
CA VAL A 92 14.07 -3.75 -11.42
C VAL A 92 14.47 -2.41 -10.83
N HIS A 93 14.52 -2.31 -9.50
CA HIS A 93 14.81 -1.05 -8.85
C HIS A 93 16.20 -0.53 -9.29
N PRO A 94 16.32 0.71 -9.79
CA PRO A 94 17.57 1.20 -10.35
C PRO A 94 18.73 1.19 -9.35
N ASP A 95 18.45 1.52 -8.09
CA ASP A 95 19.47 1.68 -7.05
C ASP A 95 19.74 0.44 -6.18
N THR A 96 18.74 -0.41 -5.92
CA THR A 96 18.87 -1.56 -5.00
C THR A 96 18.86 -2.90 -5.73
N LYS A 97 18.43 -2.91 -7.01
CA LYS A 97 18.24 -4.11 -7.83
C LYS A 97 17.14 -5.05 -7.34
N ASP A 98 16.32 -4.59 -6.39
CA ASP A 98 15.18 -5.35 -5.90
C ASP A 98 14.06 -5.44 -6.95
N LEU A 99 13.35 -6.56 -6.90
CA LEU A 99 12.11 -6.81 -7.63
C LEU A 99 11.28 -7.80 -6.83
N LEU A 100 10.02 -7.45 -6.59
CA LEU A 100 9.05 -8.29 -5.89
C LEU A 100 8.27 -9.13 -6.91
N GLU A 101 7.91 -10.35 -6.56
CA GLU A 101 7.06 -11.22 -7.38
C GLU A 101 5.77 -11.63 -6.66
N LEU A 102 4.78 -12.01 -7.48
CA LEU A 102 3.51 -12.57 -7.01
C LEU A 102 3.61 -14.09 -6.99
N LYS A 103 3.03 -14.72 -5.97
CA LYS A 103 3.08 -16.17 -5.73
C LYS A 103 2.66 -17.00 -6.94
N ASP A 104 1.57 -16.60 -7.60
CA ASP A 104 0.94 -17.39 -8.67
C ASP A 104 1.37 -16.95 -10.08
N LYS A 105 2.49 -16.22 -10.21
CA LYS A 105 2.94 -15.63 -11.49
C LYS A 105 1.89 -14.74 -12.18
N ARG A 106 0.85 -14.33 -11.45
CA ARG A 106 -0.13 -13.34 -11.88
C ARG A 106 0.57 -12.04 -12.22
N LEU A 107 -0.11 -11.22 -13.00
CA LEU A 107 0.36 -9.91 -13.39
C LEU A 107 -0.41 -8.82 -12.64
N MET A 108 0.26 -7.71 -12.37
CA MET A 108 -0.40 -6.50 -11.90
C MET A 108 -1.22 -5.90 -13.06
N ALA A 109 -2.33 -5.23 -12.74
CA ALA A 109 -3.16 -4.52 -13.74
C ALA A 109 -2.44 -3.34 -14.43
N ARG A 110 -1.30 -2.90 -13.89
CA ARG A 110 -0.49 -1.78 -14.41
C ARG A 110 0.91 -2.29 -14.73
N GLU A 111 1.53 -1.69 -15.73
CA GLU A 111 2.92 -1.98 -16.13
C GLU A 111 3.91 -1.59 -15.03
N TYR A 112 3.65 -0.44 -14.39
CA TYR A 112 4.41 0.06 -13.25
C TYR A 112 3.60 -0.11 -11.97
N SER A 113 4.16 -0.79 -10.98
CA SER A 113 3.55 -1.01 -9.66
C SER A 113 4.64 -1.07 -8.60
N TYR A 114 4.52 -0.22 -7.58
CA TYR A 114 5.49 -0.08 -6.51
C TYR A 114 4.79 -0.22 -5.15
N VAL A 115 5.35 -1.01 -4.25
CA VAL A 115 5.02 -0.98 -2.82
C VAL A 115 5.81 0.15 -2.19
N ASN A 116 5.14 1.08 -1.53
CA ASN A 116 5.82 2.13 -0.79
C ASN A 116 6.06 1.69 0.65
N SER A 117 7.31 1.72 1.10
CA SER A 117 7.72 1.30 2.45
C SER A 117 7.97 2.47 3.40
N GLN A 118 7.73 3.72 3.01
CA GLN A 118 8.01 4.90 3.85
C GLN A 118 7.07 5.05 5.07
N GLY A 119 5.92 4.38 5.08
CA GLY A 119 4.94 4.42 6.16
C GLY A 119 4.07 3.18 6.16
N SER A 120 3.20 3.05 7.15
CA SER A 120 2.13 2.06 7.15
C SER A 120 0.82 2.71 7.56
N CYS A 121 -0.28 2.04 7.26
CA CYS A 121 -1.61 2.49 7.62
C CYS A 121 -2.36 1.39 8.37
N SER A 122 -3.19 1.78 9.33
CA SER A 122 -4.14 0.88 9.98
C SER A 122 -5.50 1.04 9.31
N ILE A 123 -5.99 -0.02 8.69
CA ILE A 123 -7.23 0.00 7.91
C ILE A 123 -8.11 -1.14 8.40
N ARG A 124 -9.42 -0.92 8.53
CA ARG A 124 -10.34 -2.04 8.77
C ARG A 124 -10.34 -2.97 7.56
N TYR A 125 -10.24 -4.28 7.79
CA TYR A 125 -10.17 -5.23 6.69
C TYR A 125 -11.49 -5.31 5.90
N ASP A 126 -12.63 -5.08 6.55
CA ASP A 126 -13.96 -5.16 5.94
C ASP A 126 -14.26 -4.08 4.89
N ILE A 127 -13.52 -2.96 4.89
CA ILE A 127 -13.62 -1.94 3.84
C ILE A 127 -12.71 -2.19 2.64
N LEU A 128 -11.76 -3.13 2.76
CA LEU A 128 -10.86 -3.46 1.67
C LEU A 128 -11.58 -4.33 0.65
N GLU A 129 -11.50 -3.92 -0.61
CA GLU A 129 -12.08 -4.64 -1.74
C GLU A 129 -11.02 -5.56 -2.38
N PRO A 130 -11.43 -6.60 -3.14
CA PRO A 130 -10.51 -7.33 -4.01
C PRO A 130 -9.70 -6.38 -4.90
N TYR A 131 -8.45 -6.73 -5.19
CA TYR A 131 -7.60 -5.89 -6.04
C TYR A 131 -8.17 -5.71 -7.44
N ILE A 132 -8.69 -6.80 -8.02
CA ILE A 132 -9.42 -6.80 -9.28
C ILE A 132 -10.87 -7.21 -8.97
N PRO A 133 -11.86 -6.31 -9.17
CA PRO A 133 -13.27 -6.59 -8.87
C PRO A 133 -13.84 -7.80 -9.63
N GLU A 134 -13.33 -8.05 -10.83
CA GLU A 134 -13.74 -9.16 -11.69
C GLU A 134 -13.28 -10.54 -11.19
N ASP A 135 -12.34 -10.57 -10.24
CA ASP A 135 -11.79 -11.81 -9.67
C ASP A 135 -11.76 -11.75 -8.12
N PRO A 136 -12.94 -11.78 -7.47
CA PRO A 136 -13.06 -11.47 -6.03
C PRO A 136 -12.58 -12.60 -5.10
N GLU A 137 -12.58 -13.84 -5.59
CA GLU A 137 -12.20 -15.03 -4.82
C GLU A 137 -10.68 -15.24 -4.78
N ASP A 138 -9.95 -14.54 -5.65
CA ASP A 138 -8.56 -14.83 -5.92
C ASP A 138 -7.66 -13.69 -5.44
N ALA A 139 -6.85 -13.98 -4.43
CA ALA A 139 -6.02 -12.98 -3.80
C ALA A 139 -4.75 -12.71 -4.62
N TRP A 140 -4.44 -11.44 -4.87
CA TRP A 140 -3.11 -11.07 -5.33
C TRP A 140 -2.18 -11.15 -4.14
N VAL A 141 -1.29 -12.15 -4.12
CA VAL A 141 -0.39 -12.40 -2.98
C VAL A 141 1.05 -12.31 -3.45
N LEU A 142 1.89 -11.55 -2.73
CA LEU A 142 3.34 -11.61 -2.92
C LEU A 142 3.87 -13.00 -2.58
N ASP A 143 4.91 -13.45 -3.28
CA ASP A 143 5.62 -14.64 -2.83
C ASP A 143 6.27 -14.40 -1.45
N GLU A 144 6.61 -15.48 -0.76
CA GLU A 144 7.15 -15.43 0.60
C GLU A 144 8.48 -14.67 0.68
N GLU A 145 9.38 -14.86 -0.30
CA GLU A 145 10.68 -14.20 -0.31
C GLU A 145 10.53 -12.68 -0.51
N SER A 146 9.67 -12.28 -1.45
CA SER A 146 9.31 -10.89 -1.73
C SER A 146 8.63 -10.22 -0.55
N TYR A 147 7.71 -10.93 0.11
CA TYR A 147 7.07 -10.45 1.32
C TYR A 147 8.09 -10.22 2.43
N LEU A 148 8.95 -11.20 2.70
CA LEU A 148 9.98 -11.08 3.73
C LEU A 148 10.92 -9.92 3.44
N LYS A 149 11.36 -9.72 2.19
CA LYS A 149 12.22 -8.59 1.79
C LYS A 149 11.63 -7.23 2.17
N VAL A 150 10.35 -6.99 1.89
CA VAL A 150 9.72 -5.68 2.16
C VAL A 150 9.36 -5.49 3.63
N THR A 151 9.17 -6.58 4.39
CA THR A 151 8.81 -6.50 5.82
C THR A 151 9.97 -6.68 6.80
N GLN A 152 11.13 -7.14 6.34
CA GLN A 152 12.25 -7.49 7.21
C GLN A 152 12.69 -6.34 8.12
N GLY A 153 12.92 -6.64 9.40
CA GLY A 153 13.43 -5.68 10.39
C GLY A 153 12.43 -4.63 10.85
N ARG A 154 11.14 -4.78 10.53
CA ARG A 154 10.09 -3.82 10.89
C ARG A 154 9.00 -4.48 11.70
N ASP A 155 8.64 -3.83 12.80
CA ASP A 155 7.54 -4.25 13.66
C ASP A 155 6.25 -3.52 13.23
N TYR A 156 5.44 -4.19 12.41
CA TYR A 156 4.14 -3.67 11.97
C TYR A 156 3.00 -3.96 12.94
N SER A 157 3.30 -4.57 14.11
CA SER A 157 2.35 -4.69 15.21
C SER A 157 2.11 -3.34 15.92
N LYS A 158 2.99 -2.35 15.70
CA LYS A 158 2.91 -1.00 16.27
C LYS A 158 2.60 0.03 15.18
N PHE A 159 1.43 0.66 15.29
CA PHE A 159 0.92 1.61 14.30
C PHE A 159 1.77 2.88 14.21
N GLN A 160 2.20 3.27 13.00
CA GLN A 160 2.80 4.58 12.74
C GLN A 160 2.17 5.22 11.51
N SER A 161 1.17 6.09 11.73
CA SER A 161 0.65 6.97 10.68
C SER A 161 1.60 8.15 10.49
N LYS A 162 2.39 8.11 9.40
CA LYS A 162 3.02 9.32 8.85
C LYS A 162 2.27 9.73 7.60
N SER A 163 2.02 11.02 7.44
CA SER A 163 1.44 11.58 6.22
C SER A 163 2.43 11.36 5.07
N TRP A 164 2.00 10.65 4.02
CA TRP A 164 2.87 10.20 2.92
C TRP A 164 3.24 11.30 1.92
N ARG A 165 2.56 12.46 1.97
CA ARG A 165 2.86 13.63 1.13
C ARG A 165 3.47 14.82 1.88
N LYS A 166 3.69 14.75 3.20
CA LYS A 166 4.26 15.91 3.91
C LYS A 166 5.64 16.34 3.37
N GLU A 167 6.36 15.45 2.69
CA GLU A 167 7.61 15.77 1.98
C GLU A 167 7.39 16.30 0.53
N GLU A 168 6.20 16.16 -0.06
CA GLU A 168 5.88 16.73 -1.39
C GLU A 168 5.62 18.24 -1.32
N GLU A 169 5.09 18.76 -0.21
CA GLU A 169 4.76 20.19 -0.04
C GLU A 169 5.98 21.04 0.36
N GLU A 170 6.99 20.45 1.01
CA GLU A 170 8.19 21.17 1.47
C GLU A 170 9.19 21.52 0.34
N SER A 171 8.91 21.07 -0.90
CA SER A 171 9.75 21.29 -2.08
C SER A 171 9.19 22.30 -3.09
N LEU A 172 8.07 22.96 -2.79
CA LEU A 172 7.55 24.02 -3.66
C LEU A 172 8.27 25.35 -3.35
N PRO A 173 8.91 26.00 -4.34
CA PRO A 173 9.43 27.34 -4.14
C PRO A 173 8.27 28.30 -3.80
N PRO A 174 8.48 29.29 -2.91
CA PRO A 174 7.44 30.27 -2.61
C PRO A 174 6.98 30.95 -3.89
N LEU A 175 5.66 31.05 -4.08
CA LEU A 175 5.07 31.79 -5.18
C LEU A 175 5.59 33.24 -5.14
N PRO A 176 5.99 33.83 -6.28
CA PRO A 176 6.46 35.20 -6.30
C PRO A 176 5.35 36.13 -5.77
N GLU A 177 5.73 36.98 -4.81
CA GLU A 177 4.83 37.99 -4.25
C GLU A 177 4.23 38.81 -5.39
N SER A 178 2.90 38.93 -5.38
CA SER A 178 2.19 39.81 -6.29
C SER A 178 2.61 41.24 -6.00
N VAL A 179 3.42 41.82 -6.89
CA VAL A 179 3.75 43.24 -6.89
C VAL A 179 2.44 44.01 -7.06
N LYS A 180 2.07 44.78 -6.03
CA LYS A 180 1.01 45.77 -6.09
C LYS A 180 1.48 47.03 -6.79
#